data_AF-A0A947U845-F1
#
_entry.id   AF-A0A947U845-F1
#
_cell.length_a   1.000
_cell.length_b   1.000
_cell.length_c   1.000
_cell.angle_alpha   90.00
_cell.angle_beta   90.00
_cell.angle_gamma   90.00
#
_symmetry.space_group_name_H-M   'P 1'
#
loop_
_entity.id
_entity.type
_entity.pdbx_description
1 polymer ?
#
loop_
_entity_poly.entity_id
_entity_poly.type
_entity_poly.pdbx_seq_one_letter_code
_entity_poly.pdbx_strand_id
1 'polypeptide(L)'
;FLPAIAEKLLGEELLLPSIASWWCGEPPVLDKALEQLDELLVRASFPSQSFTPVFGRDLDETQRAELAERLKARPYAYVAQALAQLSQAPVWQPEEGQLAPRAIGMRVFAVASAEGYRVMPGGLTRVAADADAEVVSMQRGGASKDTWVLGERHGGGEPWQWLRPLGVADLVRSDPYLPSRVVENLYWFGRYSERCEDGARLLRIMLARYVDDDDDPQALQTALSLAESLGLLPDAERGELHTRLLEALLGEDWPDSLRGNLQRLQWVAGSVRGKLSQANWQALLELQREAQALSSEQADFGELLDFLDRLLLSLAALSGFALDDMTRDDGWRFLMIGRCIERLQFLCDSLANFLRSSAAQDQSALEWLLELGNSSITYRTRYLASAQLIPVLDLLLLDEQNPHAVLFQVRTLLRSLSRLGERFELPSERRLKHLEGQLARFSLGSLENPLFGSTSVQEVLEGLAGLLESISQASAEISDRLGLRFFVHVDASQRTQSS
;
A
#
# COMPACT_ATOMS: atom_id res chain seq x y z
N PHE A 1 -12.36 18.06 -26.16
CA PHE A 1 -12.23 19.08 -25.09
C PHE A 1 -11.05 20.04 -25.29
N LEU A 2 -9.81 19.56 -25.48
CA LEU A 2 -8.62 20.43 -25.55
C LEU A 2 -8.69 21.59 -26.57
N PRO A 3 -9.22 21.42 -27.80
CA PRO A 3 -9.35 22.53 -28.75
C PRO A 3 -10.19 23.70 -28.21
N ALA A 4 -11.38 23.40 -27.69
CA ALA A 4 -12.27 24.42 -27.11
C ALA A 4 -11.68 25.06 -25.84
N ILE A 5 -10.87 24.32 -25.07
CA ILE A 5 -10.17 24.87 -23.90
C ILE A 5 -9.08 25.85 -24.34
N ALA A 6 -8.31 25.53 -25.37
CA ALA A 6 -7.29 26.43 -25.92
C ALA A 6 -7.90 27.73 -26.42
N GLU A 7 -8.99 27.66 -27.20
CA GLU A 7 -9.70 28.85 -27.68
C GLU A 7 -10.26 29.69 -26.51
N LYS A 8 -10.85 29.05 -25.50
CA LYS A 8 -11.48 29.76 -24.38
C LYS A 8 -10.48 30.39 -23.41
N LEU A 9 -9.35 29.74 -23.15
CA LEU A 9 -8.37 30.19 -22.16
C LEU A 9 -7.25 31.03 -22.76
N LEU A 10 -6.81 30.69 -23.98
CA LEU A 10 -5.66 31.31 -24.64
C LEU A 10 -6.09 32.18 -25.83
N GLY A 11 -7.30 32.02 -26.35
CA GLY A 11 -7.74 32.72 -27.57
C GLY A 11 -7.06 32.19 -28.84
N GLU A 12 -6.46 31.00 -28.78
CA GLU A 12 -5.64 30.41 -29.83
C GLU A 12 -6.15 29.01 -30.21
N GLU A 13 -5.90 28.62 -31.46
CA GLU A 13 -6.15 27.26 -31.92
C GLU A 13 -5.11 26.28 -31.33
N LEU A 14 -5.52 25.05 -31.06
CA LEU A 14 -4.65 24.02 -30.52
C LEU A 14 -3.61 23.57 -31.57
N LEU A 15 -2.35 23.99 -31.39
CA LEU A 15 -1.25 23.69 -32.32
C LEU A 15 -0.92 22.18 -32.46
N LEU A 16 -1.04 21.41 -31.38
CA LEU A 16 -0.83 19.97 -31.39
C LEU A 16 -2.19 19.25 -31.29
N PRO A 17 -2.74 18.77 -32.41
CA PRO A 17 -4.06 18.14 -32.40
C PRO A 17 -4.04 16.86 -31.56
N SER A 18 -5.13 16.63 -30.84
CA SER A 18 -5.35 15.37 -30.13
C SER A 18 -5.89 14.31 -31.08
N ILE A 19 -5.60 13.04 -30.79
CA ILE A 19 -6.29 11.93 -31.44
C ILE A 19 -7.79 12.05 -31.17
N ALA A 20 -8.62 11.82 -32.20
CA ALA A 20 -10.07 11.85 -32.06
C ALA A 20 -10.50 10.86 -30.97
N SER A 21 -11.05 11.42 -29.89
CA SER A 21 -11.37 10.69 -28.66
C SER A 21 -12.76 11.08 -28.21
N TRP A 22 -13.59 10.08 -28.00
CA TRP A 22 -15.00 10.18 -27.63
C TRP A 22 -15.17 9.64 -26.22
N TRP A 23 -15.53 10.52 -25.30
CA TRP A 23 -15.87 10.09 -23.95
C TRP A 23 -17.29 9.56 -23.95
N CYS A 24 -17.45 8.27 -23.65
CA CYS A 24 -18.73 7.58 -23.79
C CYS A 24 -19.76 7.99 -22.73
N GLY A 25 -19.41 8.86 -21.76
CA GLY A 25 -20.34 9.37 -20.75
C GLY A 25 -21.47 10.25 -21.30
N GLU A 26 -21.30 10.81 -22.49
CA GLU A 26 -22.35 11.59 -23.17
C GLU A 26 -23.19 10.66 -24.07
N PRO A 27 -24.54 10.58 -23.90
CA PRO A 27 -25.36 9.63 -24.65
C PRO A 27 -25.20 9.69 -26.18
N PRO A 28 -25.20 10.86 -26.84
CA PRO A 28 -25.01 10.94 -28.29
C PRO A 28 -23.61 10.47 -28.75
N VAL A 29 -22.63 10.58 -27.86
CA VAL A 29 -21.25 10.15 -28.13
C VAL A 29 -21.11 8.64 -27.98
N LEU A 30 -21.80 8.06 -26.98
CA LEU A 30 -21.90 6.61 -26.82
C LEU A 30 -22.55 5.96 -28.04
N ASP A 31 -23.70 6.47 -28.49
CA ASP A 31 -24.43 5.91 -29.64
C ASP A 31 -23.53 5.85 -30.87
N LYS A 32 -22.83 6.95 -31.15
CA LYS A 32 -21.87 7.03 -32.26
C LYS A 32 -20.67 6.09 -32.09
N ALA A 33 -20.16 5.93 -30.88
CA ALA A 33 -19.06 5.02 -30.60
C ALA A 33 -19.48 3.55 -30.74
N LEU A 34 -20.75 3.22 -30.44
CA LEU A 34 -21.31 1.88 -30.63
C LEU A 34 -21.55 1.56 -32.11
N GLU A 35 -21.99 2.54 -32.91
CA GLU A 35 -22.20 2.39 -34.37
C GLU A 35 -20.90 2.06 -35.12
N GLN A 36 -19.77 2.57 -34.64
CA GLN A 36 -18.46 2.44 -35.28
C GLN A 36 -17.49 1.62 -34.42
N LEU A 37 -18.00 0.76 -33.53
CA LEU A 37 -17.21 0.10 -32.49
C LEU A 37 -16.05 -0.71 -33.06
N ASP A 38 -16.22 -1.28 -34.26
CA ASP A 38 -15.22 -2.05 -34.99
C ASP A 38 -14.01 -1.24 -35.46
N GLU A 39 -14.18 0.07 -35.68
CA GLU A 39 -13.09 0.95 -36.13
C GLU A 39 -12.36 1.65 -34.97
N LEU A 40 -12.78 1.39 -33.73
CA LEU A 40 -12.35 2.14 -32.55
C LEU A 40 -11.53 1.29 -31.57
N LEU A 41 -10.61 1.96 -30.88
CA LEU A 41 -9.95 1.45 -29.69
C LEU A 41 -10.75 1.89 -28.46
N VAL A 42 -11.16 0.94 -27.63
CA VAL A 42 -11.82 1.21 -26.35
C VAL A 42 -10.81 1.10 -25.21
N ARG A 43 -10.85 2.06 -24.28
CA ARG A 43 -10.05 2.05 -23.04
C ARG A 43 -10.84 2.59 -21.85
N ALA A 44 -10.37 2.31 -20.64
CA ALA A 44 -10.92 2.94 -19.44
C ALA A 44 -10.60 4.45 -19.40
N SER A 45 -11.58 5.23 -18.94
CA SER A 45 -11.44 6.66 -18.66
C SER A 45 -10.53 6.92 -17.44
N PHE A 46 -10.55 6.00 -16.47
CA PHE A 46 -9.89 6.18 -15.18
C PHE A 46 -8.78 5.13 -14.97
N PRO A 47 -7.60 5.51 -14.47
CA PRO A 47 -6.50 4.56 -14.21
C PRO A 47 -6.81 3.50 -13.14
N SER A 48 -7.78 3.75 -12.26
CA SER A 48 -8.18 2.83 -11.18
C SER A 48 -9.01 1.64 -11.69
N GLN A 49 -9.52 1.70 -12.91
CA GLN A 49 -10.32 0.64 -13.48
C GLN A 49 -9.43 -0.37 -14.21
N SER A 50 -9.48 -1.63 -13.79
CA SER A 50 -8.85 -2.73 -14.52
C SER A 50 -9.58 -2.96 -15.85
N PHE A 51 -8.98 -2.49 -16.94
CA PHE A 51 -9.47 -2.71 -18.30
C PHE A 51 -8.30 -2.69 -19.27
N THR A 52 -8.06 -3.83 -19.92
CA THR A 52 -7.11 -3.91 -21.03
C THR A 52 -7.71 -3.20 -22.23
N PRO A 53 -6.98 -2.27 -22.90
CA PRO A 53 -7.48 -1.65 -24.12
C PRO A 53 -7.83 -2.70 -25.18
N VAL A 54 -8.98 -2.52 -25.85
CA VAL A 54 -9.52 -3.49 -26.82
C VAL A 54 -9.79 -2.80 -28.14
N PHE A 55 -9.33 -3.40 -29.24
CA PHE A 55 -9.66 -2.97 -30.60
C PHE A 55 -10.93 -3.68 -31.07
N GLY A 56 -11.96 -2.93 -31.48
CA GLY A 56 -13.22 -3.55 -31.88
C GLY A 56 -13.13 -4.45 -33.11
N ARG A 57 -12.17 -4.18 -34.02
CA ARG A 57 -11.88 -5.03 -35.20
C ARG A 57 -11.30 -6.40 -34.84
N ASP A 58 -10.63 -6.52 -33.70
CA ASP A 58 -10.01 -7.76 -33.25
C ASP A 58 -11.03 -8.68 -32.55
N LEU A 59 -12.25 -8.17 -32.31
CA LEU A 59 -13.34 -8.90 -31.67
C LEU A 59 -14.25 -9.56 -32.71
N ASP A 60 -14.67 -10.79 -32.39
CA ASP A 60 -15.78 -11.43 -33.07
C ASP A 60 -17.12 -10.76 -32.73
N GLU A 61 -18.19 -11.17 -33.42
CA GLU A 61 -19.52 -10.57 -33.27
C GLU A 61 -20.08 -10.72 -31.84
N THR A 62 -19.78 -11.82 -31.16
CA THR A 62 -20.26 -12.10 -29.80
C THR A 62 -19.51 -11.21 -28.80
N GLN A 63 -18.19 -11.18 -28.89
CA GLN A 63 -17.33 -10.36 -28.04
C GLN A 63 -17.60 -8.85 -28.23
N ARG A 64 -17.91 -8.43 -29.46
CA ARG A 64 -18.30 -7.05 -29.75
C ARG A 64 -19.64 -6.68 -29.11
N ALA A 65 -20.62 -7.59 -29.12
CA ALA A 65 -21.89 -7.39 -28.44
C ALA A 65 -21.71 -7.31 -26.91
N GLU A 66 -20.87 -8.17 -26.32
CA GLU A 66 -20.53 -8.10 -24.90
C GLU A 66 -19.85 -6.77 -24.52
N LEU A 67 -18.91 -6.31 -25.36
CA LEU A 67 -18.26 -5.03 -25.16
C LEU A 67 -19.28 -3.88 -25.22
N ALA A 68 -20.21 -3.90 -26.19
CA ALA A 68 -21.26 -2.92 -26.31
C ALA A 68 -22.15 -2.85 -25.07
N GLU A 69 -22.58 -3.99 -24.53
CA GLU A 69 -23.38 -4.05 -23.30
C GLU A 69 -22.59 -3.54 -22.09
N ARG A 70 -21.30 -3.86 -22.01
CA ARG A 70 -20.41 -3.33 -20.96
C ARG A 70 -20.28 -1.82 -21.02
N LEU A 71 -20.18 -1.24 -22.23
CA LEU A 71 -20.15 0.21 -22.44
C LEU A 71 -21.45 0.86 -22.00
N LYS A 72 -22.61 0.28 -22.37
CA LYS A 72 -23.93 0.78 -21.96
C LYS A 72 -24.16 0.72 -20.45
N ALA A 73 -23.62 -0.30 -19.78
CA ALA A 73 -23.78 -0.46 -18.34
C ALA A 73 -23.06 0.64 -17.52
N ARG A 74 -21.87 1.07 -17.97
CA ARG A 74 -21.08 2.13 -17.29
C ARG A 74 -20.42 3.08 -18.30
N PRO A 75 -21.21 3.91 -19.02
CA PRO A 75 -20.71 4.67 -20.16
C PRO A 75 -19.63 5.70 -19.81
N TYR A 76 -19.76 6.36 -18.66
CA TYR A 76 -18.78 7.33 -18.16
C TYR A 76 -17.38 6.72 -17.93
N ALA A 77 -17.30 5.41 -17.74
CA ALA A 77 -16.08 4.70 -17.40
C ALA A 77 -15.20 4.41 -18.63
N TYR A 78 -15.68 4.67 -19.85
CA TYR A 78 -14.98 4.32 -21.08
C TYR A 78 -14.74 5.53 -21.99
N VAL A 79 -13.64 5.45 -22.74
CA VAL A 79 -13.30 6.35 -23.85
C VAL A 79 -13.07 5.49 -25.09
N ALA A 80 -13.75 5.82 -26.18
CA ALA A 80 -13.44 5.29 -27.50
C ALA A 80 -12.48 6.25 -28.22
N GLN A 81 -11.47 5.73 -28.90
CA GLN A 81 -10.48 6.52 -29.63
C GLN A 81 -10.31 6.01 -31.04
N ALA A 82 -10.10 6.92 -31.98
CA ALA A 82 -9.71 6.56 -33.32
C ALA A 82 -8.31 5.94 -33.31
N LEU A 83 -8.09 4.99 -34.21
CA LEU A 83 -6.77 4.44 -34.49
C LEU A 83 -5.84 5.54 -35.01
N ALA A 84 -4.68 5.67 -34.38
CA ALA A 84 -3.63 6.58 -34.84
C ALA A 84 -2.52 5.76 -35.49
N GLN A 85 -2.10 6.18 -36.69
CA GLN A 85 -0.93 5.59 -37.32
C GLN A 85 0.32 6.00 -36.54
N LEU A 86 0.91 5.05 -35.82
CA LEU A 86 2.08 5.30 -34.99
C LEU A 86 3.32 5.50 -35.87
N SER A 87 4.14 6.48 -35.51
CA SER A 87 5.46 6.64 -36.11
C SER A 87 6.37 5.48 -35.69
N GLN A 88 7.26 5.07 -36.60
CA GLN A 88 8.18 3.96 -36.37
C GLN A 88 9.63 4.45 -36.35
N ALA A 89 10.48 3.76 -35.60
CA ALA A 89 11.93 3.95 -35.60
C ALA A 89 12.67 2.62 -35.76
N PRO A 90 13.87 2.61 -36.36
CA PRO A 90 14.65 1.38 -36.57
C PRO A 90 15.23 0.84 -35.27
N VAL A 91 15.01 -0.42 -34.96
CA VAL A 91 15.48 -1.09 -33.73
C VAL A 91 16.24 -2.35 -34.10
N TRP A 92 17.40 -2.53 -33.48
CA TRP A 92 18.24 -3.70 -33.69
C TRP A 92 17.58 -4.93 -33.06
N GLN A 93 17.34 -5.97 -33.86
CA GLN A 93 16.80 -7.25 -33.43
C GLN A 93 17.97 -8.25 -33.33
N PRO A 94 18.45 -8.57 -32.11
CA PRO A 94 19.64 -9.41 -31.95
C PRO A 94 19.45 -10.82 -32.49
N GLU A 95 18.23 -11.36 -32.40
CA GLU A 95 17.87 -12.71 -32.83
C GLU A 95 17.90 -12.86 -34.36
N GLU A 96 17.49 -11.82 -35.08
CA GLU A 96 17.44 -11.79 -36.54
C GLU A 96 18.71 -11.16 -37.16
N GLY A 97 19.57 -10.53 -36.34
CA GLY A 97 20.77 -9.84 -36.79
C GLY A 97 20.52 -8.65 -37.73
N GLN A 98 19.35 -8.01 -37.65
CA GLN A 98 18.94 -6.93 -38.54
C GLN A 98 18.23 -5.77 -37.82
N LEU A 99 18.14 -4.62 -38.48
CA LEU A 99 17.30 -3.51 -38.05
C LEU A 99 15.88 -3.72 -38.56
N ALA A 100 14.90 -3.68 -37.65
CA ALA A 100 13.48 -3.73 -38.00
C ALA A 100 12.77 -2.46 -37.52
N PRO A 101 11.75 -1.96 -38.26
CA PRO A 101 10.95 -0.84 -37.79
C PRO A 101 10.09 -1.28 -36.60
N ARG A 102 9.97 -0.41 -35.60
CA ARG A 102 9.09 -0.60 -34.44
C ARG A 102 8.36 0.70 -34.11
N ALA A 103 7.10 0.59 -33.71
CA ALA A 103 6.31 1.74 -33.27
C ALA A 103 6.95 2.43 -32.06
N ILE A 104 6.93 3.76 -32.06
CA ILE A 104 7.47 4.58 -30.97
C ILE A 104 6.47 5.57 -30.42
N GLY A 105 6.59 5.84 -29.12
CA GLY A 105 5.88 6.90 -28.42
C GLY A 105 6.87 7.78 -27.67
N MET A 106 6.69 9.10 -27.72
CA MET A 106 7.58 10.06 -27.05
C MET A 106 6.82 10.83 -25.97
N ARG A 107 7.45 10.98 -24.80
CA ARG A 107 7.00 11.88 -23.75
C ARG A 107 8.01 13.01 -23.58
N VAL A 108 7.55 14.23 -23.83
CA VAL A 108 8.29 15.48 -23.59
C VAL A 108 7.85 16.09 -22.27
N PHE A 109 8.73 16.89 -21.66
CA PHE A 109 8.49 17.50 -20.36
C PHE A 109 8.53 19.02 -20.49
N ALA A 110 7.44 19.67 -20.05
CA ALA A 110 7.38 21.11 -19.90
C ALA A 110 7.53 21.48 -18.43
N VAL A 111 8.42 22.42 -18.12
CA VAL A 111 8.72 22.88 -16.77
C VAL A 111 8.19 24.31 -16.62
N ALA A 112 7.45 24.56 -15.55
CA ALA A 112 7.01 25.91 -15.19
C ALA A 112 8.20 26.73 -14.69
N SER A 113 8.30 27.97 -15.16
CA SER A 113 9.27 28.98 -14.74
C SER A 113 8.56 30.30 -14.44
N ALA A 114 9.28 31.28 -13.88
CA ALA A 114 8.73 32.61 -13.63
C ALA A 114 8.21 33.31 -14.90
N GLU A 115 8.72 32.92 -16.07
CA GLU A 115 8.37 33.48 -17.38
C GLU A 115 7.36 32.62 -18.15
N GLY A 116 6.81 31.57 -17.54
CA GLY A 116 5.89 30.61 -18.17
C GLY A 116 6.49 29.21 -18.32
N TYR A 117 5.91 28.39 -19.20
CA TYR A 117 6.34 27.02 -19.41
C TYR A 117 7.46 26.93 -20.45
N ARG A 118 8.51 26.16 -20.16
CA ARG A 118 9.58 25.82 -21.12
C ARG A 118 9.63 24.32 -21.33
N VAL A 119 9.60 23.90 -22.60
CA VAL A 119 9.79 22.49 -22.96
C VAL A 119 11.28 22.16 -22.95
N MET A 120 11.65 21.09 -22.25
CA MET A 120 13.05 20.67 -22.19
C MET A 120 13.50 20.08 -23.55
N PRO A 121 14.75 20.32 -24.00
CA PRO A 121 15.27 19.78 -25.25
C PRO A 121 15.62 18.29 -25.09
N GLY A 122 14.60 17.44 -25.04
CA GLY A 122 14.70 16.00 -24.90
C GLY A 122 13.35 15.35 -24.62
N GLY A 123 13.37 14.04 -24.44
CA GLY A 123 12.17 13.28 -24.13
C GLY A 123 12.47 11.83 -23.80
N LEU A 124 11.51 11.17 -23.17
CA LEU A 124 11.52 9.73 -23.00
C LEU A 124 10.86 9.10 -24.23
N THR A 125 11.65 8.45 -25.08
CA THR A 125 11.12 7.66 -26.22
C THR A 125 11.02 6.19 -25.82
N ARG A 126 9.81 5.64 -25.95
CA ARG A 126 9.50 4.22 -25.76
C ARG A 126 9.27 3.55 -27.11
N VAL A 127 9.71 2.31 -27.19
CA VAL A 127 9.55 1.43 -28.35
C VAL A 127 8.63 0.29 -27.95
N ALA A 128 7.64 -0.01 -28.78
CA ALA A 128 6.84 -1.21 -28.62
C ALA A 128 7.69 -2.49 -28.71
N ALA A 129 7.32 -3.50 -27.91
CA ALA A 129 7.97 -4.81 -27.96
C ALA A 129 7.63 -5.56 -29.26
N ASP A 130 6.36 -5.55 -29.65
CA ASP A 130 5.86 -6.27 -30.83
C ASP A 130 5.98 -5.46 -32.12
N ALA A 131 6.21 -6.16 -33.23
CA ALA A 131 6.40 -5.55 -34.56
C ALA A 131 5.15 -4.79 -35.05
N ASP A 132 3.97 -5.33 -34.75
CA ASP A 132 2.66 -4.83 -35.19
C ASP A 132 1.90 -4.09 -34.08
N ALA A 133 2.61 -3.64 -33.04
CA ALA A 133 1.98 -2.95 -31.92
C ALA A 133 1.38 -1.61 -32.36
N GLU A 134 0.06 -1.53 -32.33
CA GLU A 134 -0.71 -0.32 -32.60
C GLU A 134 -0.94 0.56 -31.36
N VAL A 135 -0.49 0.10 -30.18
CA VAL A 135 -0.40 0.90 -28.95
C VAL A 135 0.99 0.78 -28.35
N VAL A 136 1.65 1.92 -28.14
CA VAL A 136 2.87 1.99 -27.34
C VAL A 136 2.49 2.35 -25.91
N SER A 137 2.56 1.38 -24.99
CA SER A 137 2.36 1.65 -23.58
C SER A 137 3.56 2.39 -23.00
N MET A 138 3.30 3.52 -22.33
CA MET A 138 4.33 4.24 -21.58
C MET A 138 4.59 3.64 -20.18
N GLN A 139 3.79 2.64 -19.77
CA GLN A 139 3.82 2.05 -18.44
C GLN A 139 4.22 0.56 -18.42
N ARG A 140 4.00 -0.19 -19.50
CA ARG A 140 4.27 -1.64 -19.57
C ARG A 140 5.16 -1.97 -20.77
N GLY A 141 6.18 -2.81 -20.51
CA GLY A 141 6.90 -3.63 -21.49
C GLY A 141 7.30 -2.98 -22.81
N GLY A 142 8.51 -2.41 -22.88
CA GLY A 142 9.10 -1.91 -24.12
C GLY A 142 10.52 -1.38 -23.92
N ALA A 143 11.34 -1.44 -24.98
CA ALA A 143 12.67 -0.84 -24.97
C ALA A 143 12.57 0.70 -24.94
N SER A 144 13.63 1.38 -24.55
CA SER A 144 13.70 2.86 -24.59
C SER A 144 14.78 3.29 -25.56
N LYS A 145 14.58 4.44 -26.20
CA LYS A 145 15.57 5.11 -27.03
C LYS A 145 15.86 6.51 -26.49
N ASP A 146 17.08 6.94 -26.74
CA ASP A 146 17.47 8.33 -26.53
C ASP A 146 16.76 9.23 -27.56
N THR A 147 16.40 10.44 -27.14
CA THR A 147 15.68 11.42 -27.97
C THR A 147 16.58 12.60 -28.24
N TRP A 148 17.13 12.68 -29.45
CA TRP A 148 18.03 13.76 -29.82
C TRP A 148 17.24 14.94 -30.39
N VAL A 149 17.31 16.08 -29.71
CA VAL A 149 16.83 17.37 -30.22
C VAL A 149 18.01 18.09 -30.86
N LEU A 150 17.98 18.21 -32.18
CA LEU A 150 19.04 18.88 -32.93
C LEU A 150 18.94 20.39 -32.70
N GLY A 151 20.03 21.01 -32.26
CA GLY A 151 20.17 22.46 -32.15
C GLY A 151 21.28 22.97 -33.07
N GLU A 152 21.27 24.27 -33.37
CA GLU A 152 22.42 24.90 -34.01
C GLU A 152 23.66 24.69 -33.14
N ARG A 153 24.78 24.28 -33.76
CA ARG A 153 26.09 24.26 -33.10
C ARG A 153 26.38 25.70 -32.66
N HIS A 154 26.11 26.01 -31.40
CA HIS A 154 26.48 27.30 -30.83
C HIS A 154 28.01 27.39 -30.86
N GLY A 155 28.54 28.18 -31.79
CA GLY A 155 29.95 28.55 -31.80
C GLY A 155 30.26 29.32 -30.53
N GLY A 156 30.91 28.66 -29.57
CA GLY A 156 31.32 29.29 -28.32
C GLY A 156 30.24 29.41 -27.25
N GLY A 157 29.24 28.52 -27.22
CA GLY A 157 28.48 28.32 -25.97
C GLY A 157 29.46 27.91 -24.87
N GLU A 158 29.39 28.53 -23.69
CA GLU A 158 30.22 28.15 -22.54
C GLU A 158 30.30 26.63 -22.47
N PRO A 159 31.51 26.04 -22.34
CA PRO A 159 31.62 24.60 -22.20
C PRO A 159 30.66 24.19 -21.09
N TRP A 160 29.78 23.21 -21.37
CA TRP A 160 28.92 22.62 -20.35
C TRP A 160 29.80 22.34 -19.13
N GLN A 161 29.70 23.20 -18.12
CA GLN A 161 30.56 23.13 -16.97
C GLN A 161 30.08 21.91 -16.21
N TRP A 162 30.85 20.83 -16.32
CA TRP A 162 30.76 19.74 -15.37
C TRP A 162 30.65 20.34 -13.97
N LEU A 163 29.60 19.90 -13.27
CA LEU A 163 29.30 20.14 -11.85
C LEU A 163 30.49 20.78 -11.13
N ARG A 164 30.37 22.06 -10.76
CA ARG A 164 31.30 22.65 -9.80
C ARG A 164 31.43 21.66 -8.62
N PRO A 165 32.64 21.37 -8.12
CA PRO A 165 32.76 20.54 -6.94
C PRO A 165 31.94 21.18 -5.82
N LEU A 166 31.03 20.41 -5.23
CA LEU A 166 30.18 20.87 -4.16
C LEU A 166 31.05 21.26 -2.96
N GLY A 167 30.89 22.47 -2.45
CA GLY A 167 31.54 22.95 -1.26
C GLY A 167 30.74 22.61 0.00
N VAL A 168 31.29 22.93 1.17
CA VAL A 168 30.60 22.73 2.47
C VAL A 168 29.25 23.47 2.50
N ALA A 169 29.16 24.62 1.85
CA ALA A 169 27.93 25.41 1.75
C ALA A 169 26.83 24.76 0.89
N ASP A 170 27.19 23.82 0.01
CA ASP A 170 26.24 23.11 -0.84
C ASP A 170 25.70 21.83 -0.18
N LEU A 171 26.19 21.45 1.01
CA LEU A 171 25.79 20.22 1.69
C LEU A 171 24.35 20.31 2.21
N VAL A 172 23.46 19.55 1.60
CA VAL A 172 22.08 19.37 2.07
C VAL A 172 22.00 18.16 2.99
N ARG A 173 21.78 18.39 4.29
CA ARG A 173 21.68 17.32 5.31
C ARG A 173 20.25 16.94 5.68
N SER A 174 19.29 17.76 5.27
CA SER A 174 17.88 17.54 5.49
C SER A 174 17.16 17.89 4.20
N ASP A 175 16.29 17.01 3.72
CA ASP A 175 15.38 17.32 2.62
C ASP A 175 14.43 18.43 3.09
N PRO A 176 14.53 19.67 2.57
CA PRO A 176 13.66 20.76 3.00
C PRO A 176 12.28 20.66 2.34
N TYR A 177 12.12 19.80 1.34
CA TYR A 177 10.92 19.73 0.52
C TYR A 177 10.47 18.27 0.35
N LEU A 178 9.76 17.76 1.35
CA LEU A 178 9.11 16.46 1.26
C LEU A 178 7.64 16.67 0.83
N PRO A 179 7.26 16.34 -0.42
CA PRO A 179 5.90 16.59 -0.90
C PRO A 179 4.87 15.80 -0.07
N SER A 180 3.71 16.41 0.22
CA SER A 180 2.62 15.78 0.98
C SER A 180 2.25 14.39 0.44
N ARG A 181 2.19 14.22 -0.88
CA ARG A 181 1.90 12.93 -1.51
C ARG A 181 2.97 11.87 -1.21
N VAL A 182 4.25 12.24 -1.14
CA VAL A 182 5.33 11.29 -0.80
C VAL A 182 5.22 10.89 0.66
N VAL A 183 4.95 11.86 1.54
CA VAL A 183 4.71 11.63 2.98
C VAL A 183 3.54 10.67 3.19
N GLU A 184 2.40 10.96 2.57
CA GLU A 184 1.19 10.14 2.66
C GLU A 184 1.46 8.71 2.18
N ASN A 185 2.10 8.54 1.03
CA ASN A 185 2.38 7.20 0.51
C ASN A 185 3.39 6.44 1.37
N LEU A 186 4.39 7.10 1.97
CA LEU A 186 5.31 6.45 2.91
C LEU A 186 4.61 6.05 4.21
N TYR A 187 3.72 6.90 4.73
CA TYR A 187 2.88 6.59 5.88
C TYR A 187 2.01 5.36 5.63
N TRP A 188 1.27 5.34 4.52
CA TRP A 188 0.43 4.22 4.14
C TRP A 188 1.23 2.97 3.75
N PHE A 189 2.42 3.12 3.17
CA PHE A 189 3.34 1.99 2.98
C PHE A 189 3.64 1.31 4.31
N GLY A 190 3.93 2.09 5.36
CA GLY A 190 4.13 1.56 6.70
C GLY A 190 2.90 0.80 7.21
N ARG A 191 1.71 1.41 7.14
CA ARG A 191 0.46 0.79 7.59
C ARG A 191 0.12 -0.50 6.85
N TYR A 192 0.13 -0.48 5.52
CA TYR A 192 -0.17 -1.67 4.72
C TYR A 192 0.88 -2.77 4.92
N SER A 193 2.16 -2.44 5.18
CA SER A 193 3.17 -3.46 5.50
C SER A 193 2.80 -4.24 6.76
N GLU A 194 2.43 -3.54 7.84
CA GLU A 194 2.02 -4.20 9.09
C GLU A 194 0.70 -4.94 8.92
N ARG A 195 -0.31 -4.34 8.26
CA ARG A 195 -1.60 -5.00 8.04
C ARG A 195 -1.47 -6.31 7.25
N CYS A 196 -0.56 -6.35 6.28
CA CYS A 196 -0.25 -7.60 5.57
C CYS A 196 0.40 -8.63 6.50
N GLU A 197 1.30 -8.20 7.40
CA GLU A 197 1.98 -9.09 8.35
C GLU A 197 1.00 -9.65 9.39
N ASP A 198 0.19 -8.79 10.00
CA ASP A 198 -0.82 -9.14 11.00
C ASP A 198 -1.90 -10.06 10.39
N GLY A 199 -2.41 -9.69 9.21
CA GLY A 199 -3.39 -10.51 8.48
C GLY A 199 -2.83 -11.88 8.06
N ALA A 200 -1.61 -11.93 7.53
CA ALA A 200 -0.96 -13.18 7.15
C ALA A 200 -0.74 -14.10 8.36
N ARG A 201 -0.32 -13.52 9.50
CA ARG A 201 -0.07 -14.28 10.73
C ARG A 201 -1.37 -14.84 11.32
N LEU A 202 -2.44 -14.05 11.39
CA LEU A 202 -3.73 -14.53 11.89
C LEU A 202 -4.34 -15.59 10.96
N LEU A 203 -4.25 -15.40 9.63
CA LEU A 203 -4.65 -16.40 8.65
C LEU A 203 -3.85 -17.70 8.83
N ARG A 204 -2.54 -17.62 8.99
CA ARG A 204 -1.69 -18.80 9.21
C ARG A 204 -2.07 -19.57 10.46
N ILE A 205 -2.35 -18.86 11.56
CA ILE A 205 -2.82 -19.43 12.83
C ILE A 205 -4.14 -20.19 12.65
N MET A 206 -5.09 -19.62 11.90
CA MET A 206 -6.39 -20.22 11.63
C MET A 206 -6.29 -21.41 10.66
N LEU A 207 -5.56 -21.26 9.55
CA LEU A 207 -5.41 -22.30 8.53
C LEU A 207 -4.68 -23.52 9.09
N ALA A 208 -3.63 -23.34 9.91
CA ALA A 208 -2.87 -24.46 10.46
C ALA A 208 -3.78 -25.36 11.32
N ARG A 209 -4.59 -24.75 12.19
CA ARG A 209 -5.57 -25.46 13.03
C ARG A 209 -6.73 -26.05 12.25
N TYR A 210 -7.14 -25.39 11.17
CA TYR A 210 -8.18 -25.91 10.30
C TYR A 210 -7.71 -27.17 9.54
N VAL A 211 -6.45 -27.20 9.10
CA VAL A 211 -5.88 -28.34 8.35
C VAL A 211 -5.55 -29.51 9.27
N ASP A 212 -5.07 -29.25 10.48
CA ASP A 212 -4.61 -30.31 11.39
C ASP A 212 -5.76 -31.13 12.04
N ASP A 213 -7.04 -30.70 11.93
CA ASP A 213 -8.34 -31.34 12.35
C ASP A 213 -8.44 -31.94 13.78
N ASP A 214 -7.32 -32.11 14.49
CA ASP A 214 -7.17 -32.78 15.80
C ASP A 214 -6.76 -31.79 16.93
N ASP A 215 -6.38 -30.55 16.61
CA ASP A 215 -5.86 -29.58 17.58
C ASP A 215 -6.92 -28.52 17.97
N ASP A 216 -7.57 -28.78 19.11
CA ASP A 216 -8.28 -27.81 19.94
C ASP A 216 -9.32 -26.91 19.21
N PRO A 217 -10.58 -27.38 19.06
CA PRO A 217 -11.63 -26.61 18.39
C PRO A 217 -11.95 -25.29 19.10
N GLN A 218 -11.67 -25.17 20.41
CA GLN A 218 -11.89 -23.94 21.16
C GLN A 218 -10.87 -22.87 20.78
N ALA A 219 -9.60 -23.26 20.58
CA ALA A 219 -8.55 -22.37 20.12
C ALA A 219 -8.83 -21.83 18.71
N LEU A 220 -9.24 -22.71 17.78
CA LEU A 220 -9.66 -22.30 16.43
C LEU A 220 -10.85 -21.35 16.48
N GLN A 221 -11.91 -21.67 17.23
CA GLN A 221 -13.08 -20.81 17.36
C GLN A 221 -12.73 -19.42 17.93
N THR A 222 -11.78 -19.35 18.86
CA THR A 222 -11.31 -18.08 19.42
C THR A 222 -10.56 -17.25 18.37
N ALA A 223 -9.69 -17.87 17.57
CA ALA A 223 -8.99 -17.19 16.49
C ALA A 223 -9.96 -16.69 15.40
N LEU A 224 -10.98 -17.49 15.04
CA LEU A 224 -12.04 -17.10 14.11
C LEU A 224 -12.85 -15.92 14.64
N SER A 225 -13.29 -15.98 15.90
CA SER A 225 -14.03 -14.90 16.55
C SER A 225 -13.21 -13.60 16.61
N LEU A 226 -11.91 -13.71 16.87
CA LEU A 226 -11.01 -12.56 16.80
C LEU A 226 -10.95 -12.00 15.37
N ALA A 227 -10.73 -12.84 14.36
CA ALA A 227 -10.63 -12.40 12.98
C ALA A 227 -11.92 -11.74 12.46
N GLU A 228 -13.09 -12.25 12.85
CA GLU A 228 -14.40 -11.62 12.59
C GLU A 228 -14.49 -10.24 13.26
N SER A 229 -14.14 -10.16 14.56
CA SER A 229 -14.21 -8.89 15.31
C SER A 229 -13.30 -7.79 14.76
N LEU A 230 -12.19 -8.16 14.13
CA LEU A 230 -11.26 -7.25 13.48
C LEU A 230 -11.64 -6.94 12.02
N GLY A 231 -12.68 -7.58 11.48
CA GLY A 231 -13.08 -7.45 10.07
C GLY A 231 -12.11 -8.11 9.09
N LEU A 232 -11.25 -9.03 9.55
CA LEU A 232 -10.28 -9.75 8.71
C LEU A 232 -10.85 -11.05 8.13
N LEU A 233 -11.89 -11.61 8.77
CA LEU A 233 -12.63 -12.76 8.27
C LEU A 233 -14.08 -12.33 7.99
N PRO A 234 -14.64 -12.64 6.80
CA PRO A 234 -16.05 -12.37 6.53
C PRO A 234 -16.97 -13.11 7.51
N ASP A 235 -18.13 -12.54 7.83
CA ASP A 235 -19.06 -13.12 8.81
C ASP A 235 -19.60 -14.50 8.39
N ALA A 236 -20.12 -15.25 9.35
CA ALA A 236 -20.67 -16.59 9.13
C ALA A 236 -21.83 -16.65 8.11
N GLU A 237 -22.51 -15.52 7.87
CA GLU A 237 -23.56 -15.41 6.85
C GLU A 237 -23.03 -15.53 5.41
N ARG A 238 -21.73 -15.34 5.17
CA ARG A 238 -21.10 -15.44 3.84
C ARG A 238 -20.81 -16.88 3.39
N GLY A 239 -21.03 -17.88 4.24
CA GLY A 239 -20.97 -19.29 3.86
C GLY A 239 -20.14 -20.15 4.80
N GLU A 240 -19.72 -21.32 4.30
CA GLU A 240 -18.90 -22.26 5.05
C GLU A 240 -17.51 -21.69 5.36
N LEU A 241 -16.90 -22.15 6.45
CA LEU A 241 -15.60 -21.66 6.92
C LEU A 241 -14.52 -21.73 5.83
N HIS A 242 -14.47 -22.81 5.07
CA HIS A 242 -13.55 -22.96 3.93
C HIS A 242 -13.66 -21.79 2.94
N THR A 243 -14.88 -21.44 2.53
CA THR A 243 -15.14 -20.35 1.58
C THR A 243 -14.76 -19.00 2.18
N ARG A 244 -15.06 -18.78 3.46
CA ARG A 244 -14.73 -17.55 4.18
C ARG A 244 -13.22 -17.35 4.33
N LEU A 245 -12.46 -18.41 4.61
CA LEU A 245 -11.00 -18.38 4.66
C LEU A 245 -10.39 -18.05 3.28
N LEU A 246 -10.91 -18.66 2.21
CA LEU A 246 -10.50 -18.32 0.84
C LEU A 246 -10.82 -16.86 0.49
N GLU A 247 -11.99 -16.35 0.88
CA GLU A 247 -12.38 -14.96 0.64
C GLU A 247 -11.50 -13.98 1.44
N ALA A 248 -11.16 -14.29 2.69
CA ALA A 248 -10.23 -13.50 3.50
C ALA A 248 -8.81 -13.47 2.91
N LEU A 249 -8.35 -14.55 2.27
CA LEU A 249 -7.00 -14.65 1.73
C LEU A 249 -6.91 -14.07 0.30
N LEU A 250 -7.82 -14.47 -0.58
CA LEU A 250 -7.77 -14.25 -2.04
C LEU A 250 -8.94 -13.43 -2.60
N GLY A 251 -9.98 -13.14 -1.80
CA GLY A 251 -11.21 -12.50 -2.28
C GLY A 251 -10.93 -11.13 -2.90
N GLU A 252 -11.30 -10.95 -4.17
CA GLU A 252 -11.17 -9.67 -4.87
C GLU A 252 -12.21 -8.65 -4.40
N ASP A 253 -13.41 -9.14 -4.05
CA ASP A 253 -14.53 -8.32 -3.58
C ASP A 253 -14.50 -8.04 -2.07
N TRP A 254 -13.59 -8.67 -1.32
CA TRP A 254 -13.42 -8.43 0.11
C TRP A 254 -12.38 -7.33 0.36
N PRO A 255 -12.77 -6.15 0.85
CA PRO A 255 -11.87 -4.98 0.94
C PRO A 255 -10.64 -5.23 1.81
N ASP A 256 -10.75 -6.10 2.81
CA ASP A 256 -9.69 -6.38 3.78
C ASP A 256 -9.01 -7.72 3.54
N SER A 257 -9.18 -8.30 2.34
CA SER A 257 -8.45 -9.51 1.98
C SER A 257 -6.95 -9.30 1.98
N LEU A 258 -6.20 -10.35 2.29
CA LEU A 258 -4.74 -10.31 2.29
C LEU A 258 -4.20 -9.91 0.91
N ARG A 259 -4.76 -10.49 -0.16
CA ARG A 259 -4.47 -10.12 -1.55
C ARG A 259 -4.72 -8.63 -1.80
N GLY A 260 -5.87 -8.10 -1.39
CA GLY A 260 -6.20 -6.67 -1.54
C GLY A 260 -5.21 -5.78 -0.79
N ASN A 261 -4.85 -6.13 0.44
CA ASN A 261 -3.83 -5.42 1.22
C ASN A 261 -2.45 -5.43 0.56
N LEU A 262 -2.01 -6.56 0.01
CA LEU A 262 -0.75 -6.65 -0.73
C LEU A 262 -0.76 -5.77 -1.99
N GLN A 263 -1.87 -5.71 -2.70
CA GLN A 263 -2.03 -4.80 -3.84
C GLN A 263 -1.96 -3.33 -3.41
N ARG A 264 -2.61 -2.96 -2.29
CA ARG A 264 -2.52 -1.61 -1.71
C ARG A 264 -1.08 -1.25 -1.33
N LEU A 265 -0.35 -2.17 -0.70
CA LEU A 265 1.08 -2.03 -0.39
C LEU A 265 1.92 -1.79 -1.65
N GLN A 266 1.71 -2.59 -2.70
CA GLN A 266 2.43 -2.44 -3.97
C GLN A 266 2.15 -1.10 -4.65
N TRP A 267 0.91 -0.64 -4.61
CA TRP A 267 0.52 0.65 -5.20
C TRP A 267 1.26 1.82 -4.53
N VAL A 268 1.21 1.89 -3.19
CA VAL A 268 1.86 2.98 -2.46
C VAL A 268 3.38 2.90 -2.63
N ALA A 269 3.96 1.69 -2.64
CA ALA A 269 5.37 1.46 -2.90
C ALA A 269 5.82 2.00 -4.28
N GLY A 270 5.02 1.75 -5.32
CA GLY A 270 5.29 2.28 -6.67
C GLY A 270 5.33 3.81 -6.72
N SER A 271 4.51 4.47 -5.89
CA SER A 271 4.48 5.94 -5.79
C SER A 271 5.69 6.54 -5.07
N VAL A 272 6.40 5.75 -4.25
CA VAL A 272 7.57 6.20 -3.46
C VAL A 272 8.85 5.44 -3.80
N ARG A 273 8.90 4.81 -4.99
CA ARG A 273 10.04 4.00 -5.45
C ARG A 273 11.40 4.69 -5.25
N GLY A 274 11.47 5.99 -5.50
CA GLY A 274 12.70 6.79 -5.37
C GLY A 274 13.20 6.97 -3.92
N LYS A 275 12.38 6.63 -2.92
CA LYS A 275 12.76 6.66 -1.49
C LYS A 275 13.06 5.25 -0.95
N LEU A 276 12.76 4.18 -1.69
CA LEU A 276 13.02 2.80 -1.31
C LEU A 276 14.40 2.33 -1.80
N SER A 277 15.11 1.57 -0.96
CA SER A 277 16.37 0.94 -1.37
C SER A 277 16.15 -0.06 -2.51
N GLN A 278 17.23 -0.43 -3.21
CA GLN A 278 17.14 -1.44 -4.27
C GLN A 278 16.68 -2.80 -3.73
N ALA A 279 17.20 -3.21 -2.57
CA ALA A 279 16.83 -4.46 -1.91
C ALA A 279 15.34 -4.45 -1.47
N ASN A 280 14.88 -3.34 -0.88
CA ASN A 280 13.48 -3.15 -0.49
C ASN A 280 12.54 -3.30 -1.70
N TRP A 281 12.90 -2.72 -2.85
CA TRP A 281 12.11 -2.87 -4.07
C TRP A 281 12.12 -4.29 -4.65
N GLN A 282 13.27 -4.99 -4.59
CA GLN A 282 13.36 -6.38 -5.06
C GLN A 282 12.46 -7.31 -4.24
N ALA A 283 12.49 -7.18 -2.90
CA ALA A 283 11.61 -7.93 -2.01
C ALA A 283 10.12 -7.69 -2.34
N LEU A 284 9.73 -6.44 -2.62
CA LEU A 284 8.37 -6.10 -3.02
C LEU A 284 7.96 -6.74 -4.36
N LEU A 285 8.87 -6.83 -5.34
CA LEU A 285 8.61 -7.48 -6.62
C LEU A 285 8.52 -9.01 -6.50
N GLU A 286 9.21 -9.61 -5.53
CA GLU A 286 9.10 -11.04 -5.20
C GLU A 286 7.75 -11.32 -4.55
N LEU A 287 7.38 -10.55 -3.53
CA LEU A 287 6.05 -10.56 -2.90
C LEU A 287 4.92 -10.47 -3.94
N GLN A 288 5.07 -9.57 -4.92
CA GLN A 288 4.07 -9.41 -5.98
C GLN A 288 3.95 -10.65 -6.87
N ARG A 289 5.08 -11.26 -7.24
CA ARG A 289 5.09 -12.46 -8.08
C ARG A 289 4.45 -13.64 -7.36
N GLU A 290 4.76 -13.82 -6.07
CA GLU A 290 4.15 -14.87 -5.24
C GLU A 290 2.64 -14.68 -5.11
N ALA A 291 2.19 -13.46 -4.82
CA ALA A 291 0.75 -13.17 -4.68
C ALA A 291 -0.04 -13.36 -5.99
N GLN A 292 0.57 -13.10 -7.14
CA GLN A 292 -0.04 -13.29 -8.46
C GLN A 292 -0.08 -14.75 -8.91
N ALA A 293 0.83 -15.59 -8.41
CA ALA A 293 0.86 -17.01 -8.75
C ALA A 293 -0.30 -17.80 -8.12
N LEU A 294 -0.93 -17.26 -7.08
CA LEU A 294 -2.08 -17.87 -6.41
C LEU A 294 -3.35 -17.73 -7.25
N SER A 295 -3.84 -18.81 -7.85
CA SER A 295 -5.17 -18.87 -8.46
C SER A 295 -6.21 -19.30 -7.43
N SER A 296 -7.43 -18.74 -7.49
CA SER A 296 -8.52 -19.09 -6.57
C SER A 296 -9.20 -20.42 -6.89
N GLU A 297 -9.03 -20.95 -8.11
CA GLU A 297 -9.77 -22.13 -8.60
C GLU A 297 -9.16 -23.47 -8.15
N GLN A 298 -7.91 -23.48 -7.64
CA GLN A 298 -7.18 -24.72 -7.31
C GLN A 298 -6.40 -24.65 -5.98
N ALA A 299 -6.56 -23.60 -5.19
CA ALA A 299 -5.76 -23.41 -3.97
C ALA A 299 -6.13 -24.42 -2.88
N ASP A 300 -5.21 -25.34 -2.60
CA ASP A 300 -5.24 -26.19 -1.41
C ASP A 300 -4.77 -25.40 -0.17
N PHE A 301 -5.34 -25.68 1.00
CA PHE A 301 -4.97 -25.01 2.24
C PHE A 301 -3.55 -25.34 2.70
N GLY A 302 -3.00 -26.51 2.33
CA GLY A 302 -1.57 -26.79 2.50
C GLY A 302 -0.68 -25.83 1.71
N GLU A 303 -0.99 -25.60 0.43
CA GLU A 303 -0.25 -24.66 -0.42
C GLU A 303 -0.41 -23.20 0.04
N LEU A 304 -1.59 -22.83 0.56
CA LEU A 304 -1.82 -21.51 1.13
C LEU A 304 -1.05 -21.29 2.43
N LEU A 305 -0.91 -22.31 3.29
CA LEU A 305 -0.06 -22.23 4.47
C LEU A 305 1.41 -22.00 4.10
N ASP A 306 1.92 -22.77 3.15
CA ASP A 306 3.27 -22.61 2.60
C ASP A 306 3.48 -21.20 2.00
N PHE A 307 2.46 -20.65 1.35
CA PHE A 307 2.48 -19.27 0.87
C PHE A 307 2.55 -18.26 2.01
N LEU A 308 1.74 -18.42 3.07
CA LEU A 308 1.74 -17.52 4.22
C LEU A 308 3.10 -17.53 4.94
N ASP A 309 3.75 -18.69 5.05
CA ASP A 309 5.10 -18.82 5.62
C ASP A 309 6.15 -18.03 4.81
N ARG A 310 6.15 -18.20 3.48
CA ARG A 310 7.04 -17.43 2.58
C ARG A 310 6.73 -15.94 2.64
N LEU A 311 5.46 -15.58 2.68
CA LEU A 311 5.00 -14.19 2.74
C LEU A 311 5.50 -13.51 4.02
N LEU A 312 5.39 -14.15 5.18
CA LEU A 312 5.87 -13.62 6.46
C LEU A 312 7.39 -13.38 6.43
N LEU A 313 8.17 -14.29 5.84
CA LEU A 313 9.61 -14.10 5.66
C LEU A 313 9.92 -12.87 4.79
N SER A 314 9.20 -12.72 3.68
CA SER A 314 9.37 -11.60 2.75
C SER A 314 8.95 -10.25 3.37
N LEU A 315 7.88 -10.22 4.17
CA LEU A 315 7.46 -9.03 4.92
C LEU A 315 8.47 -8.66 6.01
N ALA A 316 9.05 -9.65 6.70
CA ALA A 316 10.13 -9.43 7.66
C ALA A 316 11.37 -8.85 6.98
N ALA A 317 11.74 -9.34 5.79
CA ALA A 317 12.84 -8.79 5.00
C ALA A 317 12.57 -7.33 4.57
N LEU A 318 11.35 -7.04 4.09
CA LEU A 318 10.91 -5.68 3.75
C LEU A 318 11.07 -4.71 4.94
N SER A 319 10.71 -5.17 6.14
CA SER A 319 10.90 -4.43 7.40
C SER A 319 12.38 -4.19 7.72
N GLY A 320 13.21 -5.22 7.61
CA GLY A 320 14.66 -5.11 7.82
C GLY A 320 15.31 -4.09 6.89
N PHE A 321 15.02 -4.15 5.59
CA PHE A 321 15.56 -3.19 4.62
C PHE A 321 15.10 -1.75 4.89
N ALA A 322 13.87 -1.56 5.37
CA ALA A 322 13.40 -0.23 5.76
C ALA A 322 14.14 0.32 6.99
N LEU A 323 14.63 -0.53 7.88
CA LEU A 323 15.39 -0.11 9.07
C LEU A 323 16.87 0.15 8.77
N ASP A 324 17.47 -0.65 7.88
CA ASP A 324 18.91 -0.67 7.63
C ASP A 324 19.34 0.16 6.42
N ASP A 325 18.56 0.16 5.32
CA ASP A 325 19.00 0.75 4.05
C ASP A 325 18.42 2.14 3.76
N MET A 326 17.40 2.56 4.51
CA MET A 326 16.77 3.87 4.32
C MET A 326 17.46 4.94 5.17
N THR A 327 17.69 6.10 4.57
CA THR A 327 18.12 7.28 5.34
C THR A 327 17.02 7.68 6.31
N ARG A 328 17.37 7.95 7.58
CA ARG A 328 16.41 8.30 8.65
C ARG A 328 15.92 9.75 8.57
N ASP A 329 15.49 10.14 7.37
CA ASP A 329 14.85 11.43 7.07
C ASP A 329 13.39 11.45 7.58
N ASP A 330 12.66 12.52 7.29
CA ASP A 330 11.26 12.64 7.72
C ASP A 330 10.36 11.62 7.02
N GLY A 331 10.65 11.27 5.77
CA GLY A 331 9.89 10.26 5.03
C GLY A 331 9.96 8.90 5.72
N TRP A 332 11.16 8.49 6.12
CA TRP A 332 11.35 7.30 6.94
C TRP A 332 10.57 7.37 8.26
N ARG A 333 10.52 8.53 8.92
CA ARG A 333 9.76 8.70 10.18
C ARG A 333 8.27 8.51 9.97
N PHE A 334 7.69 9.07 8.91
CA PHE A 334 6.28 8.87 8.60
C PHE A 334 5.96 7.41 8.31
N LEU A 335 6.83 6.70 7.59
CA LEU A 335 6.73 5.25 7.39
C LEU A 335 6.71 4.52 8.73
N MET A 336 7.69 4.79 9.61
CA MET A 336 7.78 4.12 10.91
C MET A 336 6.60 4.47 11.84
N ILE A 337 6.08 5.70 11.79
CA ILE A 337 4.88 6.09 12.53
C ILE A 337 3.66 5.32 12.01
N GLY A 338 3.50 5.20 10.69
CA GLY A 338 2.44 4.39 10.08
C GLY A 338 2.49 2.94 10.57
N ARG A 339 3.67 2.30 10.51
CA ARG A 339 3.87 0.95 11.05
C ARG A 339 3.49 0.86 12.52
N CYS A 340 4.03 1.75 13.34
CA CYS A 340 3.83 1.74 14.78
C CYS A 340 2.35 1.92 15.17
N ILE A 341 1.61 2.79 14.47
CA ILE A 341 0.17 2.97 14.70
C ILE A 341 -0.61 1.72 14.32
N GLU A 342 -0.38 1.14 13.13
CA GLU A 342 -1.12 -0.04 12.68
C GLU A 342 -0.92 -1.22 13.65
N ARG A 343 0.34 -1.50 14.00
CA ARG A 343 0.69 -2.56 14.95
C ARG A 343 0.10 -2.32 16.34
N LEU A 344 0.17 -1.07 16.83
CA LEU A 344 -0.38 -0.73 18.14
C LEU A 344 -1.89 -0.98 18.19
N GLN A 345 -2.61 -0.58 17.15
CA GLN A 345 -4.06 -0.80 17.02
C GLN A 345 -4.35 -2.29 16.99
N PHE A 346 -3.68 -3.04 16.11
CA PHE A 346 -3.87 -4.48 15.98
C PHE A 346 -3.62 -5.22 17.31
N LEU A 347 -2.52 -4.93 18.01
CA LEU A 347 -2.21 -5.53 19.31
C LEU A 347 -3.24 -5.17 20.38
N CYS A 348 -3.62 -3.89 20.49
CA CYS A 348 -4.60 -3.44 21.47
C CYS A 348 -5.98 -4.09 21.24
N ASP A 349 -6.45 -4.08 20.00
CA ASP A 349 -7.77 -4.63 19.64
C ASP A 349 -7.78 -6.15 19.79
N SER A 350 -6.69 -6.83 19.38
CA SER A 350 -6.56 -8.28 19.55
C SER A 350 -6.55 -8.70 21.02
N LEU A 351 -5.77 -8.01 21.85
CA LEU A 351 -5.68 -8.32 23.27
C LEU A 351 -6.97 -7.94 24.01
N ALA A 352 -7.62 -6.82 23.67
CA ALA A 352 -8.90 -6.45 24.27
C ALA A 352 -9.99 -7.48 23.99
N ASN A 353 -10.11 -7.94 22.73
CA ASN A 353 -11.07 -8.98 22.35
C ASN A 353 -10.74 -10.31 23.02
N PHE A 354 -9.46 -10.71 23.06
CA PHE A 354 -9.02 -11.93 23.73
C PHE A 354 -9.35 -11.92 25.22
N LEU A 355 -9.10 -10.80 25.91
CA LEU A 355 -9.34 -10.63 27.35
C LEU A 355 -10.81 -10.73 27.75
N ARG A 356 -11.73 -10.36 26.83
CA ARG A 356 -13.18 -10.50 27.04
C ARG A 356 -13.72 -11.89 26.72
N SER A 357 -12.97 -12.65 25.93
CA SER A 357 -13.34 -14.02 25.59
C SER A 357 -13.13 -14.97 26.78
N SER A 358 -13.79 -16.12 26.75
CA SER A 358 -13.51 -17.21 27.71
C SER A 358 -12.12 -17.85 27.50
N ALA A 359 -11.40 -17.47 26.44
CA ALA A 359 -10.13 -18.07 26.05
C ALA A 359 -8.94 -17.59 26.89
N ALA A 360 -9.12 -16.56 27.74
CA ALA A 360 -8.07 -16.09 28.64
C ALA A 360 -7.58 -17.15 29.65
N GLN A 361 -8.36 -18.23 29.84
CA GLN A 361 -8.00 -19.36 30.70
C GLN A 361 -7.53 -20.59 29.91
N ASP A 362 -7.61 -20.54 28.58
CA ASP A 362 -7.27 -21.67 27.72
C ASP A 362 -5.79 -21.63 27.30
N GLN A 363 -5.10 -22.76 27.48
CA GLN A 363 -3.66 -22.82 27.25
C GLN A 363 -3.33 -22.68 25.76
N SER A 364 -4.01 -23.42 24.88
CA SER A 364 -3.79 -23.39 23.43
C SER A 364 -4.09 -22.00 22.87
N ALA A 365 -5.09 -21.31 23.44
CA ALA A 365 -5.43 -19.94 23.09
C ALA A 365 -4.31 -18.95 23.42
N LEU A 366 -3.70 -19.10 24.60
CA LEU A 366 -2.54 -18.31 24.99
C LEU A 366 -1.31 -18.61 24.12
N GLU A 367 -1.12 -19.86 23.69
CA GLU A 367 -0.01 -20.25 22.83
C GLU A 367 -0.10 -19.61 21.44
N TRP A 368 -1.28 -19.60 20.81
CA TRP A 368 -1.42 -18.91 19.52
C TRP A 368 -1.44 -17.39 19.68
N LEU A 369 -1.90 -16.85 20.82
CA LEU A 369 -1.78 -15.42 21.09
C LEU A 369 -0.30 -15.00 21.18
N LEU A 370 0.56 -15.83 21.77
CA LEU A 370 2.02 -15.62 21.77
C LEU A 370 2.59 -15.72 20.35
N GLU A 371 2.06 -16.61 19.50
CA GLU A 371 2.43 -16.71 18.09
C GLU A 371 2.04 -15.44 17.31
N LEU A 372 0.83 -14.93 17.56
CA LEU A 372 0.31 -13.68 17.01
C LEU A 372 1.20 -12.49 17.42
N GLY A 373 1.57 -12.42 18.69
CA GLY A 373 2.48 -11.41 19.24
C GLY A 373 3.96 -11.69 18.99
N ASN A 374 4.32 -12.62 18.08
CA ASN A 374 5.69 -13.01 17.74
C ASN A 374 6.62 -13.22 18.96
N SER A 375 6.06 -13.77 20.04
CA SER A 375 6.68 -13.84 21.37
C SER A 375 6.82 -15.27 21.89
N SER A 376 6.44 -16.28 21.10
CA SER A 376 6.49 -17.70 21.49
C SER A 376 7.90 -18.17 21.89
N ILE A 377 8.94 -17.76 21.15
CA ILE A 377 10.33 -18.15 21.47
C ILE A 377 10.75 -17.50 22.80
N THR A 378 10.56 -16.18 22.92
CA THR A 378 10.88 -15.43 24.13
C THR A 378 10.19 -16.01 25.37
N TYR A 379 8.90 -16.33 25.25
CA TYR A 379 8.13 -16.95 26.32
C TYR A 379 8.72 -18.30 26.73
N ARG A 380 8.94 -19.20 25.75
CA ARG A 380 9.48 -20.54 25.99
C ARG A 380 10.85 -20.48 26.67
N THR A 381 11.71 -19.54 26.26
CA THR A 381 13.03 -19.36 26.88
C THR A 381 12.95 -18.83 28.31
N ARG A 382 12.01 -17.93 28.63
CA ARG A 382 11.90 -17.34 29.97
C ARG A 382 11.23 -18.25 30.99
N TYR A 383 10.16 -18.93 30.59
CA TYR A 383 9.29 -19.63 31.53
C TYR A 383 9.44 -21.16 31.47
N LEU A 384 9.95 -21.72 30.37
CA LEU A 384 10.15 -23.18 30.17
C LEU A 384 8.93 -24.03 30.57
N ALA A 385 7.73 -23.44 30.44
CA ALA A 385 6.46 -23.99 30.91
C ALA A 385 5.35 -23.74 29.87
N SER A 386 4.19 -24.34 30.11
CA SER A 386 2.97 -24.05 29.33
C SER A 386 2.59 -22.56 29.41
N ALA A 387 1.85 -22.10 28.40
CA ALA A 387 1.37 -20.72 28.38
C ALA A 387 0.41 -20.45 29.54
N GLN A 388 0.66 -19.38 30.29
CA GLN A 388 -0.14 -18.92 31.42
C GLN A 388 -0.46 -17.44 31.25
N LEU A 389 -1.67 -17.04 31.63
CA LEU A 389 -2.21 -15.71 31.37
C LEU A 389 -1.29 -14.59 31.87
N ILE A 390 -0.90 -14.60 33.14
CA ILE A 390 -0.09 -13.53 33.74
C ILE A 390 1.25 -13.35 32.99
N PRO A 391 2.07 -14.40 32.79
CA PRO A 391 3.28 -14.32 31.95
C PRO A 391 3.06 -13.86 30.51
N VAL A 392 1.94 -14.26 29.87
CA VAL A 392 1.59 -13.79 28.51
C VAL A 392 1.27 -12.30 28.51
N LEU A 393 0.48 -11.82 29.47
CA LEU A 393 0.13 -10.41 29.62
C LEU A 393 1.36 -9.56 29.94
N ASP A 394 2.26 -10.02 30.81
CA ASP A 394 3.53 -9.33 31.06
C ASP A 394 4.30 -9.12 29.73
N LEU A 395 4.46 -10.21 28.96
CA LEU A 395 5.25 -10.19 27.74
C LEU A 395 4.62 -9.36 26.60
N LEU A 396 3.30 -9.38 26.46
CA LEU A 396 2.58 -8.69 25.36
C LEU A 396 2.08 -7.29 25.73
N LEU A 397 1.99 -6.95 27.03
CA LEU A 397 1.54 -5.62 27.47
C LEU A 397 2.66 -4.78 28.06
N LEU A 398 3.44 -5.33 28.99
CA LEU A 398 4.28 -4.54 29.91
C LEU A 398 5.77 -4.62 29.60
N ASP A 399 6.24 -5.64 28.86
CA ASP A 399 7.66 -5.81 28.55
C ASP A 399 8.21 -4.65 27.70
N GLU A 400 8.99 -3.78 28.33
CA GLU A 400 9.59 -2.61 27.71
C GLU A 400 10.71 -2.92 26.70
N GLN A 401 11.13 -4.18 26.59
CA GLN A 401 12.17 -4.64 25.66
C GLN A 401 11.57 -5.41 24.48
N ASN A 402 10.30 -5.82 24.57
CA ASN A 402 9.65 -6.56 23.50
C ASN A 402 9.06 -5.62 22.45
N PRO A 403 9.54 -5.66 21.17
CA PRO A 403 8.96 -4.84 20.11
C PRO A 403 7.51 -5.20 19.77
N HIS A 404 6.97 -6.30 20.29
CA HIS A 404 5.56 -6.67 20.13
C HIS A 404 4.73 -6.45 21.39
N ALA A 405 5.27 -5.74 22.40
CA ALA A 405 4.50 -5.31 23.56
C ALA A 405 3.79 -3.97 23.34
N VAL A 406 2.58 -3.83 23.88
CA VAL A 406 1.79 -2.59 23.79
C VAL A 406 2.55 -1.41 24.40
N LEU A 407 3.12 -1.55 25.59
CA LEU A 407 3.86 -0.47 26.25
C LEU A 407 5.08 -0.02 25.43
N PHE A 408 5.81 -0.95 24.82
CA PHE A 408 6.92 -0.64 23.91
C PHE A 408 6.44 0.17 22.70
N GLN A 409 5.34 -0.25 22.07
CA GLN A 409 4.79 0.42 20.89
C GLN A 409 4.31 1.83 21.21
N VAL A 410 3.55 2.02 22.31
CA VAL A 410 3.09 3.35 22.74
C VAL A 410 4.27 4.30 22.98
N ARG A 411 5.32 3.85 23.68
CA ARG A 411 6.51 4.67 23.94
C ARG A 411 7.30 4.97 22.66
N THR A 412 7.36 4.04 21.73
CA THR A 412 8.00 4.24 20.42
C THR A 412 7.24 5.25 19.58
N LEU A 413 5.90 5.19 19.57
CA LEU A 413 5.05 6.19 18.92
C LEU A 413 5.25 7.58 19.54
N LEU A 414 5.17 7.70 20.87
CA LEU A 414 5.38 8.97 21.58
C LEU A 414 6.75 9.59 21.28
N ARG A 415 7.82 8.79 21.25
CA ARG A 415 9.18 9.27 20.88
C ARG A 415 9.24 9.75 19.44
N SER A 416 8.64 9.02 18.50
CA SER A 416 8.61 9.37 17.09
C SER A 416 7.82 10.67 16.85
N LEU A 417 6.67 10.82 17.50
CA LEU A 417 5.85 12.03 17.44
C LEU A 417 6.53 13.24 18.08
N SER A 418 7.23 13.06 19.21
CA SER A 418 8.01 14.15 19.84
C SER A 418 9.06 14.70 18.88
N ARG A 419 9.82 13.83 18.22
CA ARG A 419 10.84 14.24 17.25
C ARG A 419 10.23 14.90 16.00
N LEU A 420 9.06 14.44 15.57
CA LEU A 420 8.32 15.08 14.48
C LEU A 420 7.81 16.46 14.90
N GLY A 421 7.34 16.58 16.14
CA GLY A 421 6.84 17.83 16.73
C GLY A 421 7.91 18.91 16.88
N GLU A 422 9.15 18.54 17.19
CA GLU A 422 10.29 19.47 17.22
C GLU A 422 10.53 20.16 15.86
N ARG A 423 10.22 19.46 14.75
CA ARG A 423 10.43 19.97 13.39
C ARG A 423 9.20 20.65 12.79
N PHE A 424 8.00 20.16 13.09
CA PHE A 424 6.74 20.59 12.47
C PHE A 424 5.75 21.29 13.42
N GLU A 425 6.19 21.61 14.65
CA GLU A 425 5.41 22.31 15.68
C GLU A 425 4.08 21.60 16.03
N LEU A 426 4.13 20.27 16.16
CA LEU A 426 2.96 19.46 16.51
C LEU A 426 2.62 19.57 18.00
N PRO A 427 1.33 19.51 18.37
CA PRO A 427 0.92 19.51 19.77
C PRO A 427 1.40 18.24 20.49
N SER A 428 1.65 18.36 21.79
CA SER A 428 2.01 17.21 22.63
C SER A 428 0.84 16.23 22.78
N GLU A 429 1.10 14.94 22.62
CA GLU A 429 0.09 13.87 22.74
C GLU A 429 -0.25 13.51 24.19
N ARG A 430 -0.98 14.40 24.87
CA ARG A 430 -1.29 14.27 26.32
C ARG A 430 -2.16 13.06 26.64
N ARG A 431 -3.18 12.75 25.82
CA ARG A 431 -4.08 11.62 26.03
C ARG A 431 -3.33 10.29 25.98
N LEU A 432 -2.59 10.05 24.89
CA LEU A 432 -1.80 8.82 24.74
C LEU A 432 -0.74 8.69 25.86
N LYS A 433 -0.08 9.79 26.24
CA LYS A 433 0.87 9.79 27.36
C LYS A 433 0.21 9.47 28.71
N HIS A 434 -1.03 9.90 28.92
CA HIS A 434 -1.79 9.55 30.14
C HIS A 434 -2.10 8.06 30.19
N LEU A 435 -2.60 7.50 29.07
CA LEU A 435 -2.92 6.08 28.93
C LEU A 435 -1.67 5.18 29.06
N GLU A 436 -0.56 5.60 28.45
CA GLU A 436 0.76 4.96 28.63
C GLU A 436 1.12 4.86 30.11
N GLY A 437 0.97 5.97 30.85
CA GLY A 437 1.25 6.00 32.27
C GLY A 437 0.29 5.17 33.12
N GLN A 438 -0.95 4.94 32.67
CA GLN A 438 -1.89 4.01 33.33
C GLN A 438 -1.47 2.56 33.10
N LEU A 439 -1.16 2.19 31.86
CA LEU A 439 -0.69 0.84 31.52
C LEU A 439 0.62 0.49 32.23
N ALA A 440 1.60 1.41 32.23
CA ALA A 440 2.89 1.21 32.88
C ALA A 440 2.80 1.02 34.42
N ARG A 441 1.70 1.47 35.04
CA ARG A 441 1.44 1.33 36.47
C ARG A 441 0.48 0.19 36.79
N PHE A 442 -0.02 -0.53 35.78
CA PHE A 442 -0.90 -1.66 35.98
C PHE A 442 -0.14 -2.78 36.70
N SER A 443 -0.73 -3.30 37.78
CA SER A 443 -0.14 -4.38 38.55
C SER A 443 -0.79 -5.70 38.19
N LEU A 444 -0.02 -6.60 37.56
CA LEU A 444 -0.45 -7.98 37.29
C LEU A 444 -0.75 -8.77 38.57
N GLY A 445 -0.22 -8.34 39.73
CA GLY A 445 -0.58 -8.92 41.03
C GLY A 445 -2.07 -8.80 41.37
N SER A 446 -2.82 -7.91 40.69
CA SER A 446 -4.28 -7.84 40.82
C SER A 446 -4.99 -9.08 40.28
N LEU A 447 -4.31 -9.89 39.46
CA LEU A 447 -4.78 -11.16 38.93
C LEU A 447 -4.36 -12.34 39.84
N GLU A 448 -3.45 -12.11 40.80
CA GLU A 448 -2.98 -13.11 41.75
C GLU A 448 -3.89 -13.11 42.99
N ASN A 449 -4.48 -14.26 43.34
CA ASN A 449 -5.30 -14.45 44.54
C ASN A 449 -6.47 -13.45 44.67
N PRO A 450 -7.52 -13.60 43.86
CA PRO A 450 -8.64 -12.65 43.86
C PRO A 450 -9.31 -12.57 45.24
N LEU A 451 -9.26 -11.39 45.85
CA LEU A 451 -9.90 -11.11 47.15
C LEU A 451 -11.40 -11.42 47.15
N PHE A 452 -12.05 -11.44 45.98
CA PHE A 452 -13.49 -11.68 45.80
C PHE A 452 -13.81 -12.80 44.78
N GLY A 453 -12.88 -13.73 44.51
CA GLY A 453 -13.10 -14.85 43.59
C GLY A 453 -13.04 -14.49 42.09
N SER A 454 -13.47 -15.41 41.22
CA SER A 454 -13.29 -15.32 39.76
C SER A 454 -13.92 -14.07 39.11
N THR A 455 -15.00 -13.54 39.68
CA THR A 455 -15.66 -12.31 39.21
C THR A 455 -14.72 -11.10 39.26
N SER A 456 -13.90 -10.98 40.31
CA SER A 456 -12.95 -9.86 40.42
C SER A 456 -11.83 -9.94 39.38
N VAL A 457 -11.41 -11.14 38.98
CA VAL A 457 -10.44 -11.30 37.89
C VAL A 457 -11.06 -10.83 36.57
N GLN A 458 -12.30 -11.23 36.29
CA GLN A 458 -13.00 -10.84 35.07
C GLN A 458 -13.21 -9.32 34.99
N GLU A 459 -13.55 -8.65 36.08
CA GLU A 459 -13.64 -7.18 36.14
C GLU A 459 -12.29 -6.50 35.86
N VAL A 460 -11.18 -7.07 36.36
CA VAL A 460 -9.82 -6.56 36.07
C VAL A 460 -9.47 -6.75 34.60
N LEU A 461 -9.79 -7.91 34.01
CA LEU A 461 -9.55 -8.18 32.58
C LEU A 461 -10.40 -7.26 31.69
N GLU A 462 -11.66 -7.01 32.07
CA GLU A 462 -12.56 -6.07 31.37
C GLU A 462 -12.02 -4.62 31.44
N GLY A 463 -11.57 -4.19 32.63
CA GLY A 463 -10.96 -2.87 32.80
C GLY A 463 -9.67 -2.72 31.99
N LEU A 464 -8.87 -3.78 31.90
CA LEU A 464 -7.66 -3.81 31.07
C LEU A 464 -8.01 -3.77 29.56
N ALA A 465 -9.02 -4.52 29.12
CA ALA A 465 -9.52 -4.46 27.75
C ALA A 465 -9.99 -3.03 27.39
N GLY A 466 -10.75 -2.36 28.26
CA GLY A 466 -11.17 -0.97 28.03
C GLY A 466 -10.01 0.04 28.00
N LEU A 467 -8.93 -0.20 28.74
CA LEU A 467 -7.70 0.59 28.65
C LEU A 467 -7.01 0.41 27.28
N LEU A 468 -6.95 -0.82 26.77
CA LEU A 468 -6.35 -1.12 25.46
C LEU A 468 -7.14 -0.50 24.32
N GLU A 469 -8.48 -0.58 24.33
CA GLU A 469 -9.33 0.11 23.36
C GLU A 469 -9.14 1.63 23.40
N SER A 470 -8.99 2.20 24.60
CA SER A 470 -8.73 3.64 24.76
C SER A 470 -7.38 4.03 24.14
N ILE A 471 -6.37 3.16 24.21
CA ILE A 471 -5.06 3.35 23.55
C ILE A 471 -5.21 3.24 22.03
N SER A 472 -5.92 2.22 21.54
CA SER A 472 -6.21 2.04 20.11
C SER A 472 -6.92 3.26 19.54
N GLN A 473 -8.00 3.73 20.19
CA GLN A 473 -8.73 4.94 19.79
C GLN A 473 -7.85 6.20 19.82
N ALA A 474 -7.03 6.39 20.86
CA ALA A 474 -6.12 7.54 20.93
C ALA A 474 -5.09 7.52 19.78
N SER A 475 -4.63 6.35 19.35
CA SER A 475 -3.73 6.20 18.20
C SER A 475 -4.44 6.47 16.87
N ALA A 476 -5.73 6.13 16.74
CA ALA A 476 -6.55 6.49 15.57
C ALA A 476 -6.73 8.01 15.46
N GLU A 477 -7.04 8.69 16.56
CA GLU A 477 -7.13 10.15 16.60
C GLU A 477 -5.80 10.85 16.26
N ILE A 478 -4.66 10.22 16.55
CA ILE A 478 -3.35 10.70 16.10
C ILE A 478 -3.22 10.53 14.58
N SER A 479 -3.58 9.36 14.04
CA SER A 479 -3.58 9.09 12.60
C SER A 479 -4.40 10.13 11.83
N ASP A 480 -5.63 10.42 12.28
CA ASP A 480 -6.51 11.39 11.64
C ASP A 480 -5.92 12.81 11.65
N ARG A 481 -5.32 13.22 12.78
CA ARG A 481 -4.65 14.53 12.87
C ARG A 481 -3.42 14.63 11.98
N LEU A 482 -2.63 13.56 11.87
CA LEU A 482 -1.51 13.51 10.93
C LEU A 482 -2.03 13.62 9.49
N GLY A 483 -3.12 12.94 9.16
CA GLY A 483 -3.76 13.03 7.84
C GLY A 483 -4.24 14.43 7.49
N LEU A 484 -4.99 15.06 8.40
CA LEU A 484 -5.47 16.43 8.24
C LEU A 484 -4.32 17.45 8.08
N ARG A 485 -3.20 17.23 8.78
CA ARG A 485 -2.08 18.17 8.78
C ARG A 485 -1.15 18.02 7.58
N PHE A 486 -0.87 16.78 7.16
CA PHE A 486 0.20 16.49 6.20
C PHE A 486 -0.31 15.98 4.85
N PHE A 487 -1.47 15.33 4.79
CA PHE A 487 -1.95 14.65 3.57
C PHE A 487 -2.99 15.48 2.82
N VAL A 488 -3.72 16.37 3.50
CA VAL A 488 -4.66 17.28 2.84
C VAL A 488 -3.89 18.30 2.00
N HIS A 489 -4.05 18.19 0.68
CA HIS A 489 -3.63 19.20 -0.28
C HIS A 489 -4.48 20.47 -0.09
N VAL A 490 -4.14 21.31 0.88
CA VAL A 490 -4.43 22.72 0.73
C VAL A 490 -3.43 23.21 -0.31
N ASP A 491 -3.92 23.59 -1.49
CA ASP A 491 -3.10 24.29 -2.48
C ASP A 491 -2.29 25.36 -1.76
N ALA A 492 -0.98 25.14 -1.66
CA ALA A 492 -0.04 26.09 -1.09
C ALA A 492 0.18 27.26 -2.06
N SER A 493 -0.90 27.82 -2.62
CA SER A 493 -0.94 29.22 -3.03
C SER A 493 -1.17 30.05 -1.77
N GLN A 494 -0.10 30.30 -1.01
CA GLN A 494 0.11 31.40 -0.06
C GLN A 494 1.06 30.94 1.06
N ARG A 495 2.36 31.01 0.76
CA ARG A 495 3.37 31.57 1.67
C ARG A 495 4.63 31.88 0.86
N THR A 496 4.54 32.96 0.08
CA THR A 496 5.68 33.85 -0.10
C THR A 496 6.06 34.36 1.30
N GLN A 497 7.11 33.80 1.89
CA GLN A 497 7.88 34.52 2.88
C GLN A 497 9.13 35.04 2.18
N SER A 498 9.04 36.30 1.78
CA SER A 498 10.21 37.15 1.64
C SER A 498 10.82 37.34 3.03
N SER A 499 12.11 37.04 3.14
CA SER A 499 13.03 37.75 4.03
C SER A 499 14.42 37.57 3.46
#